data_AF-A0A3B1K277-F1
#
_entry.id   AF-A0A3B1K277-F1
#
_cell.length_a   1.000
_cell.length_b   1.000
_cell.length_c   1.000
_cell.angle_alpha   90.00
_cell.angle_beta   90.00
_cell.angle_gamma   90.00
#
_symmetry.space_group_name_H-M   'P 1'
#
loop_
_entity.id
_entity.type
_entity.pdbx_description
1 polymer ?
#
loop_
_entity_poly.entity_id
_entity_poly.type
_entity_poly.pdbx_seq_one_letter_code
_entity_poly.pdbx_strand_id
1 'polypeptide(L)'
;MVRQRPRVSAAVAALLLLCLVLGDSVLGWFHHGSQGKTQQHSPTGSADSSEQSCLCHLTGVLDDCFCDIESIDVFNNFKIFPLIQKLIERDFFRYYRVNLMRPCPFWPDDSHCAIKDCHVEPCPEVSAHHLLSLISTYIQNIPFSFSYVNRSGGCLLYYNQSKEAFMDWAHHDDAQDHFCGLDDETSPDAEYVDLRLNPERYTGYKGPSAWRVWNSIYEENCFKPRSVYRPLNPLAPTRGEFNFFFFMFYVHIWLCLEKRVFYKLISGLHSSINIHLCAEYLLDERWGKPTWGPNVHEFRRRFDSAETKEEGTRRLKNLYFLYLIELRALSKVAPYFERAFINLYTGNSQEDSVTKELLLQILNETKAFPMHFDESSMFAGHKMEAKRLKEEFRLHFKNISRIMDCVGCSKCRLWGKLQTQGLGTALMILFSEKEIKNLPENSPSKGFQLTRQEIVALLNAFGRLSTSIKELHNFRTLLKDQR
;
A
#
# COMPACT_ATOMS: atom_id res chain seq x y z
N MET A 1 -48.94 -5.53 -56.94
CA MET A 1 -49.79 -4.60 -56.17
C MET A 1 -49.14 -4.32 -54.83
N VAL A 2 -48.87 -3.04 -54.60
CA VAL A 2 -48.73 -2.26 -53.34
C VAL A 2 -47.78 -2.78 -52.23
N ARG A 3 -46.65 -2.07 -52.14
CA ARG A 3 -45.63 -2.05 -51.08
C ARG A 3 -46.17 -1.26 -49.87
N GLN A 4 -46.39 -1.89 -48.72
CA GLN A 4 -46.77 -1.19 -47.48
C GLN A 4 -45.56 -0.49 -46.86
N ARG A 5 -45.61 0.84 -46.73
CA ARG A 5 -44.69 1.64 -45.91
C ARG A 5 -45.12 1.56 -44.44
N PRO A 6 -44.21 1.35 -43.46
CA PRO A 6 -44.56 1.48 -42.06
C PRO A 6 -44.73 2.97 -41.69
N ARG A 7 -45.83 3.27 -41.01
CA ARG A 7 -46.17 4.59 -40.46
C ARG A 7 -45.25 4.90 -39.28
N VAL A 8 -44.46 5.97 -39.39
CA VAL A 8 -43.80 6.60 -38.25
C VAL A 8 -44.86 7.37 -37.47
N SER A 9 -44.97 7.13 -36.16
CA SER A 9 -45.89 7.83 -35.26
C SER A 9 -45.63 9.34 -35.31
N ALA A 10 -46.69 10.15 -35.39
CA ALA A 10 -46.62 11.61 -35.42
C ALA A 10 -45.84 12.20 -34.21
N ALA A 11 -45.76 11.47 -33.09
CA ALA A 11 -44.98 11.85 -31.92
C ALA A 11 -43.46 11.83 -32.18
N VAL A 12 -42.97 10.92 -33.04
CA VAL A 12 -41.54 10.78 -33.36
C VAL A 12 -41.10 11.86 -34.36
N ALA A 13 -41.98 12.24 -35.28
CA ALA A 13 -41.72 13.36 -36.19
C ALA A 13 -41.70 14.70 -35.44
N ALA A 14 -42.56 14.87 -34.42
CA ALA A 14 -42.59 16.07 -33.58
C ALA A 14 -41.32 16.20 -32.70
N LEU A 15 -40.81 15.10 -32.15
CA LEU A 15 -39.57 15.07 -31.37
C LEU A 15 -38.33 15.39 -32.21
N LEU A 16 -38.27 14.89 -33.45
CA LEU A 16 -37.16 15.21 -34.37
C LEU A 16 -37.19 16.67 -34.82
N LEU A 17 -38.37 17.26 -35.01
CA LEU A 17 -38.52 18.70 -35.31
C LEU A 17 -38.14 19.58 -34.11
N LEU A 18 -38.47 19.17 -32.88
CA LEU A 18 -38.07 19.88 -31.66
C LEU A 18 -36.54 19.86 -31.45
N CYS A 19 -35.88 18.75 -31.74
CA CYS A 19 -34.41 18.65 -31.66
C CYS A 19 -33.70 19.47 -32.75
N LEU A 20 -34.29 19.62 -33.93
CA LEU A 20 -33.72 20.44 -35.01
C LEU A 20 -33.92 21.94 -34.80
N VAL A 21 -35.01 22.36 -34.14
CA VAL A 21 -35.29 23.78 -33.89
C VAL A 21 -34.59 24.31 -32.63
N LEU A 22 -34.31 23.46 -31.63
CA LEU A 22 -33.62 23.87 -30.39
C LEU A 22 -32.10 23.62 -30.41
N GLY A 23 -31.58 22.87 -31.40
CA GLY A 23 -30.15 22.53 -31.51
C GLY A 23 -29.23 23.71 -31.85
N ASP A 24 -29.73 24.75 -32.51
CA ASP A 24 -28.92 25.89 -32.96
C ASP A 24 -28.79 27.03 -31.92
N SER A 25 -29.35 26.88 -30.72
CA SER A 25 -29.33 27.95 -29.68
C SER A 25 -28.27 27.77 -28.58
N VAL A 26 -27.44 26.72 -28.60
CA VAL A 26 -26.47 26.43 -27.51
C VAL A 26 -25.00 26.62 -27.92
N LEU A 27 -24.70 26.84 -29.20
CA LEU A 27 -23.32 27.12 -29.67
C LEU A 27 -22.94 28.62 -29.63
N GLY A 28 -23.84 29.51 -29.21
CA GLY A 28 -23.64 30.97 -29.24
C GLY A 28 -23.20 31.63 -27.92
N TRP A 29 -23.07 30.89 -26.82
CA TRP A 29 -22.82 31.50 -25.48
C TRP A 29 -21.36 31.42 -24.98
N PHE A 30 -20.44 30.81 -25.72
CA PHE A 30 -19.01 30.73 -25.33
C PHE A 30 -18.05 31.64 -26.12
N HIS A 31 -18.57 32.53 -26.98
CA HIS A 31 -17.78 33.51 -27.74
C HIS A 31 -18.22 34.95 -27.49
N HIS A 32 -18.15 35.44 -26.25
CA HIS A 32 -18.03 36.88 -25.98
C HIS A 32 -17.60 37.12 -24.53
N GLY A 33 -16.31 37.43 -24.31
CA GLY A 33 -15.83 37.80 -22.98
C GLY A 33 -14.32 37.81 -22.80
N SER A 34 -13.59 38.62 -23.59
CA SER A 34 -12.43 39.45 -23.16
C SER A 34 -11.48 39.71 -24.33
N GLN A 35 -11.60 40.90 -24.92
CA GLN A 35 -10.59 41.51 -25.77
C GLN A 35 -9.55 42.24 -24.91
N GLY A 36 -8.28 42.10 -25.27
CA GLY A 36 -7.34 43.23 -25.29
C GLY A 36 -6.22 43.23 -24.25
N LYS A 37 -5.02 42.78 -24.64
CA LYS A 37 -3.95 43.66 -25.16
C LYS A 37 -2.72 42.84 -25.55
N THR A 38 -2.39 42.89 -26.83
CA THR A 38 -1.16 42.38 -27.43
C THR A 38 -0.10 43.48 -27.38
N GLN A 39 1.10 43.17 -26.88
CA GLN A 39 2.32 43.91 -27.22
C GLN A 39 3.33 42.92 -27.80
N GLN A 40 3.72 43.17 -29.04
CA GLN A 40 4.76 42.48 -29.78
C GLN A 40 6.14 42.94 -29.30
N HIS A 41 7.06 42.02 -29.08
CA HIS A 41 8.44 42.16 -29.55
C HIS A 41 9.03 40.80 -29.92
N SER A 42 9.67 40.78 -31.09
CA SER A 42 10.18 39.62 -31.84
C SER A 42 11.60 39.21 -31.36
N PRO A 43 12.23 38.16 -31.92
CA PRO A 43 13.02 37.18 -31.17
C PRO A 43 14.51 37.52 -31.11
N THR A 44 15.16 37.08 -30.03
CA THR A 44 16.60 36.82 -30.02
C THR A 44 16.82 35.48 -29.34
N GLY A 45 17.46 34.56 -30.06
CA GLY A 45 17.78 33.24 -29.56
C GLY A 45 19.00 33.28 -28.66
N SER A 46 18.95 32.44 -27.62
CA SER A 46 20.10 31.63 -27.20
C SER A 46 19.51 30.38 -26.55
N ALA A 47 19.75 29.25 -27.19
CA ALA A 47 19.45 27.94 -26.66
C ALA A 47 20.21 27.75 -25.34
N ASP A 48 19.48 27.44 -24.26
CA ASP A 48 20.02 26.64 -23.18
C ASP A 48 18.97 25.60 -22.79
N SER A 49 18.96 24.53 -23.59
CA SER A 49 18.26 23.30 -23.29
C SER A 49 19.14 22.45 -22.39
N SER A 50 18.99 22.59 -21.08
CA SER A 50 19.63 21.68 -20.13
C SER A 50 18.75 21.47 -18.88
N GLU A 51 18.27 20.23 -18.77
CA GLU A 51 17.74 19.58 -17.56
C GLU A 51 16.57 20.24 -16.82
N GLN A 52 15.33 19.97 -17.26
CA GLN A 52 14.15 20.08 -16.39
C GLN A 52 14.06 18.82 -15.49
N SER A 53 14.20 19.01 -14.18
CA SER A 53 14.19 17.95 -13.16
C SER A 53 12.84 17.24 -13.14
N CYS A 54 12.85 15.90 -13.11
CA CYS A 54 11.67 15.03 -13.04
C CYS A 54 10.66 15.37 -11.94
N LEU A 55 11.09 16.01 -10.86
CA LEU A 55 10.26 16.36 -9.72
C LEU A 55 9.55 17.71 -9.89
N CYS A 56 9.96 18.52 -10.88
CA CYS A 56 9.29 19.78 -11.21
C CYS A 56 7.92 19.56 -11.88
N HIS A 57 7.64 18.35 -12.38
CA HIS A 57 6.33 17.95 -12.91
C HIS A 57 5.41 17.25 -11.87
N LEU A 58 5.86 17.08 -10.62
CA LEU A 58 5.06 16.58 -9.49
C LEU A 58 4.34 17.71 -8.75
N THR A 59 3.81 18.67 -9.51
CA THR A 59 3.03 19.80 -9.02
C THR A 59 1.62 19.71 -9.59
N GLY A 60 0.59 19.97 -8.78
CA GLY A 60 -0.80 20.01 -9.21
C GLY A 60 -1.73 19.06 -8.46
N VAL A 61 -2.98 19.04 -8.91
CA VAL A 61 -4.08 18.22 -8.34
C VAL A 61 -3.91 16.76 -8.79
N LEU A 62 -4.11 15.80 -7.89
CA LEU A 62 -4.25 14.39 -8.28
C LEU A 62 -5.57 14.24 -9.06
N ASP A 63 -5.53 13.70 -10.28
CA ASP A 63 -6.70 13.67 -11.19
C ASP A 63 -7.95 13.00 -10.60
N ASP A 64 -7.80 12.20 -9.52
CA ASP A 64 -8.90 11.56 -8.77
C ASP A 64 -8.89 11.89 -7.25
N CYS A 65 -8.05 12.83 -6.77
CA CYS A 65 -8.05 13.33 -5.39
C CYS A 65 -7.83 14.84 -5.39
N PHE A 66 -8.72 15.62 -4.78
CA PHE A 66 -8.57 17.08 -4.66
C PHE A 66 -7.50 17.44 -3.61
N CYS A 67 -6.25 17.09 -3.88
CA CYS A 67 -5.10 17.32 -3.00
C CYS A 67 -3.93 17.84 -3.81
N ASP A 68 -3.27 18.89 -3.32
CA ASP A 68 -1.95 19.28 -3.79
C ASP A 68 -0.88 18.42 -3.10
N ILE A 69 0.09 17.97 -3.89
CA ILE A 69 1.19 17.11 -3.43
C ILE A 69 2.02 17.81 -2.35
N GLU A 70 2.16 19.13 -2.41
CA GLU A 70 2.95 19.94 -1.48
C GLU A 70 2.38 19.88 -0.06
N SER A 71 1.06 20.01 0.09
CA SER A 71 0.40 19.86 1.39
C SER A 71 0.52 18.46 1.96
N ILE A 72 0.50 17.41 1.12
CA ILE A 72 0.74 16.03 1.56
C ILE A 72 2.19 15.89 2.05
N ASP A 73 3.16 16.43 1.31
CA ASP A 73 4.57 16.38 1.69
C ASP A 73 4.82 17.08 3.02
N VAL A 74 4.27 18.28 3.23
CA VAL A 74 4.40 19.02 4.49
C VAL A 74 3.75 18.26 5.64
N PHE A 75 2.51 17.79 5.45
CA PHE A 75 1.80 17.03 6.47
C PHE A 75 2.54 15.75 6.84
N ASN A 76 2.95 14.96 5.86
CA ASN A 76 3.68 13.72 6.09
C ASN A 76 5.02 13.98 6.77
N ASN A 77 5.87 14.82 6.18
CA ASN A 77 7.27 14.92 6.57
C ASN A 77 7.47 15.58 7.93
N PHE A 78 6.56 16.47 8.35
CA PHE A 78 6.70 17.21 9.61
C PHE A 78 5.76 16.73 10.73
N LYS A 79 4.57 16.19 10.40
CA LYS A 79 3.62 15.74 11.42
C LYS A 79 3.59 14.22 11.59
N ILE A 80 3.37 13.48 10.50
CA ILE A 80 3.13 12.04 10.56
C ILE A 80 4.42 11.23 10.68
N PHE A 81 5.38 11.47 9.79
CA PHE A 81 6.64 10.73 9.70
C PHE A 81 7.37 10.58 11.05
N PRO A 82 7.61 11.64 11.86
CA PRO A 82 8.31 11.47 13.14
C PRO A 82 7.50 10.68 14.19
N LEU A 83 6.17 10.67 14.10
CA LEU A 83 5.31 9.92 15.02
C LEU A 83 5.23 8.45 14.61
N ILE A 84 5.01 8.17 13.32
CA ILE A 84 4.86 6.81 12.81
C ILE A 84 6.17 6.02 12.94
N GLN A 85 7.34 6.65 12.72
CA GLN A 85 8.64 6.00 12.96
C GLN A 85 8.81 5.57 14.42
N LYS A 86 8.46 6.45 15.37
CA LYS A 86 8.49 6.11 16.80
C LYS A 86 7.51 5.01 17.17
N LEU A 87 6.37 4.92 16.48
CA LEU A 87 5.35 3.89 16.75
C LEU A 87 5.84 2.51 16.28
N ILE A 88 6.35 2.41 15.06
CA ILE A 88 6.76 1.12 14.46
C ILE A 88 8.02 0.53 15.12
N GLU A 89 8.76 1.33 15.89
CA GLU A 89 9.89 0.87 16.71
C GLU A 89 9.48 0.22 18.04
N ARG A 90 8.22 0.39 18.48
CA ARG A 90 7.71 -0.18 19.73
C ARG A 90 7.51 -1.69 19.63
N ASP A 91 7.57 -2.37 20.77
CA ASP A 91 7.51 -3.84 20.84
C ASP A 91 6.23 -4.41 20.22
N PHE A 92 5.09 -3.73 20.35
CA PHE A 92 3.85 -4.17 19.68
C PHE A 92 3.97 -4.19 18.14
N PHE A 93 4.70 -3.24 17.54
CA PHE A 93 4.70 -3.01 16.08
C PHE A 93 5.94 -3.52 15.35
N ARG A 94 7.06 -3.72 16.03
CA ARG A 94 8.30 -4.17 15.40
C ARG A 94 8.34 -5.67 15.11
N TYR A 95 7.48 -6.47 15.76
CA TYR A 95 7.43 -7.91 15.55
C TYR A 95 6.27 -8.27 14.65
N TYR A 96 6.56 -8.97 13.55
CA TYR A 96 5.56 -9.41 12.60
C TYR A 96 5.62 -10.94 12.46
N ARG A 97 4.48 -11.60 12.69
CA ARG A 97 4.35 -13.04 12.53
C ARG A 97 4.16 -13.37 11.05
N VAL A 98 5.00 -14.23 10.49
CA VAL A 98 4.93 -14.59 9.06
C VAL A 98 5.45 -15.99 8.80
N ASN A 99 4.88 -16.69 7.81
CA ASN A 99 5.44 -17.93 7.29
C ASN A 99 6.22 -17.64 5.99
N LEU A 100 7.56 -17.75 6.05
CA LEU A 100 8.45 -17.57 4.91
C LEU A 100 8.86 -18.89 4.25
N MET A 101 8.47 -20.03 4.82
CA MET A 101 8.84 -21.39 4.38
C MET A 101 7.81 -22.03 3.45
N ARG A 102 6.66 -21.36 3.21
CA ARG A 102 5.64 -21.89 2.29
C ARG A 102 6.21 -22.10 0.89
N PRO A 103 5.94 -23.23 0.24
CA PRO A 103 6.32 -23.42 -1.15
C PRO A 103 5.41 -22.58 -2.07
N CYS A 104 5.96 -22.12 -3.20
CA CYS A 104 5.17 -21.45 -4.23
C CYS A 104 4.10 -22.41 -4.80
N PRO A 105 2.80 -22.04 -4.80
CA PRO A 105 1.76 -22.91 -5.32
C PRO A 105 1.62 -22.86 -6.85
N PHE A 106 2.35 -21.97 -7.54
CA PHE A 106 2.14 -21.67 -8.96
C PHE A 106 3.26 -22.12 -9.89
N TRP A 107 4.51 -22.08 -9.44
CA TRP A 107 5.68 -22.50 -10.22
C TRP A 107 6.80 -23.04 -9.31
N PRO A 108 7.70 -23.88 -9.84
CA PRO A 108 8.86 -24.33 -9.10
C PRO A 108 9.75 -23.14 -8.73
N ASP A 109 10.40 -23.25 -7.57
CA ASP A 109 11.20 -22.18 -7.02
C ASP A 109 12.45 -21.93 -7.87
N ASP A 110 12.58 -20.71 -8.40
CA ASP A 110 13.74 -20.19 -9.10
C ASP A 110 14.54 -19.19 -8.25
N SER A 111 14.38 -19.28 -6.92
CA SER A 111 14.95 -18.37 -5.93
C SER A 111 16.47 -18.28 -6.00
N HIS A 112 16.96 -17.07 -6.31
CA HIS A 112 18.36 -16.71 -6.21
C HIS A 112 18.48 -15.44 -5.38
N CYS A 113 19.03 -15.58 -4.18
CA CYS A 113 19.43 -14.47 -3.33
C CYS A 113 20.64 -13.78 -3.96
N ALA A 114 20.47 -12.56 -4.46
CA ALA A 114 21.52 -11.87 -5.22
C ALA A 114 22.64 -11.30 -4.33
N ILE A 115 22.35 -11.03 -3.04
CA ILE A 115 23.31 -10.50 -2.05
C ILE A 115 23.08 -11.16 -0.69
N LYS A 116 24.10 -11.24 0.17
CA LYS A 116 24.00 -11.85 1.51
C LYS A 116 22.85 -11.27 2.35
N ASP A 117 22.63 -9.97 2.22
CA ASP A 117 21.59 -9.22 2.94
C ASP A 117 20.15 -9.46 2.46
N CYS A 118 19.90 -10.37 1.51
CA CYS A 118 18.54 -10.67 1.05
C CYS A 118 17.78 -11.65 1.96
N HIS A 119 18.50 -12.43 2.78
CA HIS A 119 17.91 -13.37 3.75
C HIS A 119 17.38 -12.61 4.96
N VAL A 120 16.25 -13.10 5.51
CA VAL A 120 15.72 -12.58 6.77
C VAL A 120 16.63 -13.05 7.90
N GLU A 121 17.07 -12.11 8.72
CA GLU A 121 17.78 -12.41 9.95
C GLU A 121 16.76 -12.92 10.96
N PRO A 122 16.80 -14.22 11.32
CA PRO A 122 15.91 -14.76 12.33
C PRO A 122 16.25 -14.13 13.68
N CYS A 123 15.28 -14.12 14.58
CA CYS A 123 15.59 -13.82 15.98
C CYS A 123 16.62 -14.86 16.46
N PRO A 124 17.78 -14.46 17.02
CA PRO A 124 18.89 -15.39 17.27
C PRO A 124 18.47 -16.53 18.22
N GLU A 125 18.39 -17.76 17.70
CA GLU A 125 18.11 -18.94 18.51
C GLU A 125 19.30 -19.32 19.39
N VAL A 126 19.05 -19.49 20.68
CA VAL A 126 20.06 -20.00 21.61
C VAL A 126 20.15 -21.51 21.43
N SER A 127 21.25 -22.01 20.85
CA SER A 127 21.54 -23.45 20.90
C SER A 127 21.79 -23.85 22.35
N ALA A 128 21.03 -24.84 22.85
CA ALA A 128 21.10 -25.32 24.23
C ALA A 128 22.52 -25.78 24.64
N HIS A 129 23.39 -26.10 23.67
CA HIS A 129 24.77 -26.47 23.92
C HIS A 129 25.66 -25.32 24.44
N HIS A 130 25.35 -24.06 24.13
CA HIS A 130 26.11 -22.92 24.65
C HIS A 130 25.75 -22.54 26.10
N LEU A 131 24.53 -22.87 26.55
CA LEU A 131 24.10 -22.64 27.93
C LEU A 131 24.85 -23.55 28.93
N LEU A 132 25.06 -24.81 28.58
CA LEU A 132 25.75 -25.76 29.45
C LEU A 132 27.26 -25.46 29.60
N SER A 133 27.92 -24.97 28.55
CA SER A 133 29.34 -24.60 28.66
C SER A 133 29.55 -23.37 29.54
N LEU A 134 28.65 -22.38 29.47
CA LEU A 134 28.73 -21.16 30.27
C LEU A 134 28.41 -21.41 31.75
N ILE A 135 27.39 -22.23 32.05
CA ILE A 135 27.00 -22.57 33.44
C ILE A 135 28.09 -23.40 34.13
N SER A 136 28.78 -24.29 33.41
CA SER A 136 29.86 -25.11 33.99
C SER A 136 31.08 -24.29 34.44
N THR A 137 31.32 -23.12 33.84
CA THR A 137 32.48 -22.28 34.17
C THR A 137 32.20 -21.21 35.24
N TYR A 138 30.94 -20.96 35.61
CA TYR A 138 30.56 -19.74 36.36
C TYR A 138 30.03 -19.97 37.79
N ILE A 139 30.17 -21.17 38.36
CA ILE A 139 29.71 -21.49 39.74
C ILE A 139 30.85 -21.49 40.79
N GLN A 140 32.04 -21.00 40.47
CA GLN A 140 33.08 -20.79 41.49
C GLN A 140 33.61 -19.36 41.51
N ASN A 141 33.17 -18.64 42.56
CA ASN A 141 33.79 -17.48 43.23
C ASN A 141 33.03 -16.14 43.17
N ILE A 142 33.01 -15.50 44.35
CA ILE A 142 32.17 -14.41 44.87
C ILE A 142 32.75 -13.00 44.46
N PRO A 143 32.35 -11.85 45.05
CA PRO A 143 31.36 -10.84 44.59
C PRO A 143 31.95 -9.52 44.02
N PHE A 144 31.06 -8.74 43.39
CA PHE A 144 31.06 -7.25 43.25
C PHE A 144 31.93 -6.57 42.18
N SER A 145 31.22 -5.89 41.26
CA SER A 145 31.43 -4.52 40.72
C SER A 145 31.12 -4.47 39.22
N PHE A 146 30.02 -3.83 38.86
CA PHE A 146 29.53 -3.72 37.49
C PHE A 146 30.15 -2.49 36.82
N SER A 147 31.29 -2.67 36.17
CA SER A 147 31.81 -1.71 35.20
C SER A 147 32.42 -2.49 34.04
N TYR A 148 31.98 -2.15 32.83
CA TYR A 148 32.28 -2.76 31.52
C TYR A 148 31.38 -3.92 31.08
N VAL A 149 30.13 -3.58 30.72
CA VAL A 149 29.33 -4.42 29.82
C VAL A 149 29.77 -4.15 28.38
N ASN A 150 30.55 -5.07 27.84
CA ASN A 150 30.74 -5.17 26.39
C ASN A 150 29.41 -5.50 25.71
N ARG A 151 29.22 -4.87 24.56
CA ARG A 151 28.02 -4.68 23.72
C ARG A 151 27.31 -5.95 23.20
N SER A 152 27.61 -7.12 23.75
CA SER A 152 27.13 -8.43 23.31
C SER A 152 26.30 -9.17 24.37
N GLY A 153 26.35 -8.74 25.64
CA GLY A 153 25.64 -9.38 26.75
C GLY A 153 24.20 -8.90 26.98
N GLY A 154 23.83 -7.73 26.46
CA GLY A 154 22.47 -7.17 26.64
C GLY A 154 21.38 -7.89 25.82
N CYS A 155 21.74 -8.49 24.68
CA CYS A 155 20.77 -9.14 23.79
C CYS A 155 20.31 -10.52 24.28
N LEU A 156 21.14 -11.23 25.07
CA LEU A 156 20.83 -12.57 25.57
C LEU A 156 19.72 -12.58 26.63
N LEU A 157 19.61 -11.51 27.43
CA LEU A 157 18.53 -11.36 28.42
C LEU A 157 17.18 -11.01 27.76
N TYR A 158 17.20 -10.25 26.66
CA TYR A 158 16.00 -9.79 25.97
C TYR A 158 15.31 -10.89 25.13
N TYR A 159 16.05 -11.90 24.67
CA TYR A 159 15.52 -12.99 23.84
C TYR A 159 14.61 -13.97 24.59
N ASN A 160 15.00 -14.42 25.80
CA ASN A 160 14.14 -15.27 26.63
C ASN A 160 12.84 -14.54 27.01
N GLN A 161 12.96 -13.25 27.34
CA GLN A 161 11.82 -12.39 27.63
C GLN A 161 10.90 -12.20 26.41
N SER A 162 11.47 -12.11 25.20
CA SER A 162 10.68 -11.98 23.95
C SER A 162 9.91 -13.26 23.61
N LYS A 163 10.49 -14.44 23.83
CA LYS A 163 9.80 -15.73 23.54
C LYS A 163 8.67 -16.02 24.52
N GLU A 164 8.89 -15.76 25.81
CA GLU A 164 7.83 -15.80 26.83
C GLU A 164 6.74 -14.77 26.52
N ALA A 165 7.13 -13.55 26.11
CA ALA A 165 6.19 -12.54 25.66
C ALA A 165 5.36 -13.01 24.45
N PHE A 166 5.96 -13.60 23.42
CA PHE A 166 5.19 -14.11 22.26
C PHE A 166 4.18 -15.20 22.64
N MET A 167 4.54 -16.10 23.58
CA MET A 167 3.60 -17.11 24.09
C MET A 167 2.45 -16.47 24.87
N ASP A 168 2.75 -15.46 25.68
CA ASP A 168 1.77 -14.71 26.45
C ASP A 168 0.84 -13.86 25.55
N TRP A 169 1.38 -13.26 24.49
CA TRP A 169 0.59 -12.55 23.48
C TRP A 169 -0.35 -13.50 22.75
N ALA A 170 0.15 -14.68 22.34
CA ALA A 170 -0.68 -15.70 21.70
C ALA A 170 -1.82 -16.16 22.62
N HIS A 171 -1.54 -16.40 23.91
CA HIS A 171 -2.58 -16.75 24.89
C HIS A 171 -3.63 -15.65 25.07
N HIS A 172 -3.23 -14.37 25.08
CA HIS A 172 -4.15 -13.25 25.16
C HIS A 172 -5.00 -13.08 23.88
N ASP A 173 -4.38 -13.25 22.71
CA ASP A 173 -5.02 -13.05 21.41
C ASP A 173 -5.98 -14.23 21.08
N ASP A 174 -5.63 -15.48 21.41
CA ASP A 174 -6.47 -16.68 21.23
C ASP A 174 -7.78 -16.66 22.02
N ALA A 175 -7.86 -15.83 23.08
CA ALA A 175 -9.08 -15.62 23.84
C ALA A 175 -10.10 -14.70 23.12
N GLN A 176 -9.76 -14.14 21.95
CA GLN A 176 -10.60 -13.26 21.15
C GLN A 176 -11.19 -13.96 19.91
N ASP A 177 -12.39 -13.56 19.48
CA ASP A 177 -13.16 -14.20 18.40
C ASP A 177 -12.66 -13.73 17.02
N HIS A 178 -12.02 -14.61 16.23
CA HIS A 178 -11.33 -14.25 14.98
C HIS A 178 -12.21 -14.41 13.74
N PHE A 179 -12.40 -13.35 12.96
CA PHE A 179 -13.06 -13.40 11.65
C PHE A 179 -12.03 -13.25 10.52
N CYS A 180 -11.89 -14.30 9.71
CA CYS A 180 -11.03 -14.38 8.51
C CYS A 180 -9.50 -14.29 8.74
N GLY A 181 -8.93 -15.31 9.38
CA GLY A 181 -7.47 -15.48 9.40
C GLY A 181 -6.89 -15.66 7.99
N LEU A 182 -5.80 -14.96 7.69
CA LEU A 182 -4.91 -15.38 6.61
C LEU A 182 -4.26 -16.71 7.00
N ASP A 183 -4.02 -17.56 6.02
CA ASP A 183 -3.57 -18.94 6.24
C ASP A 183 -2.25 -19.00 7.06
N ASP A 184 -1.48 -17.91 7.17
CA ASP A 184 -0.19 -17.84 7.86
C ASP A 184 -0.32 -17.79 9.40
N GLU A 185 -1.35 -17.19 10.02
CA GLU A 185 -1.44 -17.09 11.51
C GLU A 185 -1.63 -18.45 12.19
N THR A 186 -2.33 -19.37 11.53
CA THR A 186 -2.58 -20.72 12.03
C THR A 186 -1.52 -21.71 11.59
N SER A 187 -0.51 -21.26 10.83
CA SER A 187 0.55 -22.11 10.32
C SER A 187 1.52 -22.49 11.45
N PRO A 188 1.88 -23.77 11.61
CA PRO A 188 2.86 -24.19 12.61
C PRO A 188 4.25 -23.60 12.35
N ASP A 189 4.58 -23.35 11.08
CA ASP A 189 5.87 -22.78 10.65
C ASP A 189 5.89 -21.23 10.59
N ALA A 190 4.89 -20.55 11.18
CA ALA A 190 4.87 -19.10 11.24
C ALA A 190 5.65 -18.58 12.45
N GLU A 191 6.64 -17.74 12.20
CA GLU A 191 7.56 -17.22 13.21
C GLU A 191 7.44 -15.70 13.34
N TYR A 192 7.76 -15.16 14.51
CA TYR A 192 7.89 -13.72 14.73
C TYR A 192 9.25 -13.21 14.20
N VAL A 193 9.19 -12.23 13.31
CA VAL A 193 10.35 -11.57 12.74
C VAL A 193 10.45 -10.14 13.28
N ASP A 194 11.63 -9.74 13.75
CA ASP A 194 11.92 -8.35 14.10
C ASP A 194 12.19 -7.51 12.84
N LEU A 195 11.29 -6.58 12.54
CA LEU A 195 11.34 -5.72 11.37
C LEU A 195 12.53 -4.73 11.41
N ARG A 196 13.06 -4.42 12.60
CA ARG A 196 14.21 -3.49 12.73
C ARG A 196 15.52 -4.11 12.24
N LEU A 197 15.67 -5.42 12.43
CA LEU A 197 16.81 -6.17 11.91
C LEU A 197 16.65 -6.47 10.41
N ASN A 198 15.43 -6.35 9.90
CA ASN A 198 15.06 -6.73 8.55
C ASN A 198 14.46 -5.54 7.76
N PRO A 199 15.17 -4.39 7.62
CA PRO A 199 14.63 -3.24 6.92
C PRO A 199 14.38 -3.51 5.43
N GLU A 200 13.38 -2.84 4.86
CA GLU A 200 13.11 -2.85 3.42
C GLU A 200 14.16 -2.00 2.70
N ARG A 201 15.03 -2.65 1.94
CA ARG A 201 16.14 -2.01 1.22
C ARG A 201 16.51 -2.76 -0.05
N TYR A 202 17.55 -2.31 -0.75
CA TYR A 202 18.05 -3.03 -1.92
C TYR A 202 18.53 -4.45 -1.58
N THR A 203 17.99 -5.45 -2.29
CA THR A 203 18.33 -6.87 -2.12
C THR A 203 18.95 -7.51 -3.36
N GLY A 204 19.10 -6.75 -4.44
CA GLY A 204 19.52 -7.26 -5.75
C GLY A 204 18.50 -8.16 -6.47
N TYR A 205 17.31 -8.40 -5.90
CA TYR A 205 16.24 -9.18 -6.53
C TYR A 205 15.74 -8.49 -7.82
N LYS A 206 15.92 -9.14 -8.98
CA LYS A 206 15.67 -8.57 -10.30
C LYS A 206 15.44 -9.65 -11.37
N GLY A 207 15.15 -9.22 -12.59
CA GLY A 207 15.09 -10.09 -13.77
C GLY A 207 13.78 -10.88 -13.88
N PRO A 208 13.77 -11.98 -14.66
CA PRO A 208 12.55 -12.70 -15.02
C PRO A 208 11.71 -13.20 -13.83
N SER A 209 12.34 -13.60 -12.72
CA SER A 209 11.64 -14.05 -11.52
C SER A 209 10.82 -12.89 -10.89
N ALA A 210 11.46 -11.74 -10.68
CA ALA A 210 10.78 -10.54 -10.18
C ALA A 210 9.68 -10.03 -11.14
N TRP A 211 9.93 -10.06 -12.45
CA TRP A 211 8.94 -9.65 -13.46
C TRP A 211 7.73 -10.57 -13.48
N ARG A 212 7.94 -11.89 -13.36
CA ARG A 212 6.85 -12.88 -13.29
C ARG A 212 5.94 -12.59 -12.11
N VAL A 213 6.51 -12.38 -10.92
CA VAL A 213 5.74 -12.03 -9.71
C VAL A 213 4.89 -10.78 -9.94
N TRP A 214 5.51 -9.68 -10.40
CA TRP A 214 4.76 -8.43 -10.62
C TRP A 214 3.69 -8.60 -11.69
N ASN A 215 3.99 -9.26 -12.81
CA ASN A 215 2.99 -9.52 -13.86
C ASN A 215 1.80 -10.29 -13.30
N SER A 216 2.03 -11.36 -12.52
CA SER A 216 0.96 -12.11 -11.88
C SER A 216 0.13 -11.26 -10.92
N ILE A 217 0.76 -10.38 -10.13
CA ILE A 217 0.03 -9.44 -9.24
C ILE A 217 -0.84 -8.47 -10.05
N TYR A 218 -0.32 -7.89 -11.14
CA TYR A 218 -1.11 -7.00 -11.99
C TYR A 218 -2.21 -7.73 -12.77
N GLU A 219 -2.00 -9.01 -13.11
CA GLU A 219 -2.99 -9.86 -13.78
C GLU A 219 -4.16 -10.27 -12.87
N GLU A 220 -3.99 -10.20 -11.54
CA GLU A 220 -5.09 -10.33 -10.58
C GLU A 220 -6.15 -9.22 -10.73
N ASN A 221 -5.87 -8.15 -11.49
CA ASN A 221 -6.82 -7.06 -11.78
C ASN A 221 -8.05 -7.47 -12.64
N CYS A 222 -8.39 -8.75 -12.70
CA CYS A 222 -9.54 -9.29 -13.42
C CYS A 222 -10.79 -9.45 -12.51
N PHE A 223 -11.42 -8.33 -12.14
CA PHE A 223 -12.76 -8.33 -11.57
C PHE A 223 -13.76 -8.95 -12.58
N LYS A 224 -14.32 -10.13 -12.29
CA LYS A 224 -15.23 -10.84 -13.22
C LYS A 224 -16.69 -10.42 -12.97
N PRO A 225 -17.45 -9.96 -13.99
CA PRO A 225 -18.90 -10.08 -13.95
C PRO A 225 -19.26 -11.57 -14.19
N ARG A 226 -19.57 -12.33 -13.12
CA ARG A 226 -20.06 -13.72 -13.26
C ARG A 226 -21.41 -13.85 -14.01
N SER A 227 -21.96 -12.78 -14.57
CA SER A 227 -23.22 -12.76 -15.34
C SER A 227 -23.04 -12.73 -16.87
N VAL A 228 -21.82 -12.72 -17.41
CA VAL A 228 -21.64 -12.87 -18.87
C VAL A 228 -21.36 -14.34 -19.18
N TYR A 229 -22.43 -15.09 -19.46
CA TYR A 229 -22.34 -16.38 -20.13
C TYR A 229 -21.60 -16.12 -21.45
N ARG A 230 -20.37 -16.63 -21.62
CA ARG A 230 -19.74 -16.66 -22.94
C ARG A 230 -20.63 -17.52 -23.84
N PRO A 231 -21.21 -17.01 -24.94
CA PRO A 231 -21.68 -17.89 -25.98
C PRO A 231 -20.42 -18.53 -26.58
N LEU A 232 -20.21 -19.81 -26.30
CA LEU A 232 -19.29 -20.65 -27.06
C LEU A 232 -19.87 -20.82 -28.46
N ASN A 233 -19.77 -19.80 -29.32
CA ASN A 233 -19.82 -19.99 -30.76
C ASN A 233 -19.36 -18.73 -31.53
N PRO A 234 -18.27 -18.77 -32.32
CA PRO A 234 -17.81 -17.64 -33.13
C PRO A 234 -18.70 -17.29 -34.34
N LEU A 235 -19.90 -17.86 -34.49
CA LEU A 235 -20.67 -17.83 -35.75
C LEU A 235 -22.17 -17.49 -35.61
N ALA A 236 -22.61 -16.84 -34.52
CA ALA A 236 -24.02 -16.40 -34.41
C ALA A 236 -24.22 -15.00 -35.05
N PRO A 237 -25.20 -14.80 -35.96
CA PRO A 237 -25.36 -13.54 -36.70
C PRO A 237 -26.08 -12.44 -35.89
N THR A 238 -25.67 -11.21 -36.19
CA THR A 238 -26.09 -9.93 -35.60
C THR A 238 -27.55 -9.58 -35.88
N ARG A 239 -28.32 -9.27 -34.83
CA ARG A 239 -29.53 -8.44 -34.91
C ARG A 239 -29.65 -7.55 -33.67
N GLY A 240 -29.32 -6.26 -33.84
CA GLY A 240 -29.65 -5.19 -32.88
C GLY A 240 -28.47 -4.29 -32.48
N GLU A 241 -27.89 -3.56 -33.43
CA GLU A 241 -26.68 -2.73 -33.21
C GLU A 241 -26.90 -1.51 -32.30
N PHE A 242 -28.13 -1.10 -32.00
CA PHE A 242 -28.37 0.11 -31.20
C PHE A 242 -28.39 -0.07 -29.68
N ASN A 243 -28.53 -1.30 -29.16
CA ASN A 243 -28.50 -1.57 -27.70
C ASN A 243 -27.18 -2.19 -27.22
N PHE A 244 -26.35 -2.73 -28.13
CA PHE A 244 -25.10 -3.39 -27.76
C PHE A 244 -23.99 -2.39 -27.43
N PHE A 245 -23.91 -1.26 -28.15
CA PHE A 245 -22.88 -0.24 -27.92
C PHE A 245 -23.11 0.52 -26.61
N PHE A 246 -24.36 0.84 -26.27
CA PHE A 246 -24.71 1.47 -24.99
C PHE A 246 -24.54 0.49 -23.82
N PHE A 247 -24.94 -0.78 -23.99
CA PHE A 247 -24.73 -1.81 -22.97
C PHE A 247 -23.24 -2.11 -22.76
N MET A 248 -22.44 -2.23 -23.81
CA MET A 248 -20.99 -2.38 -23.71
C MET A 248 -20.34 -1.13 -23.11
N PHE A 249 -20.75 0.08 -23.48
CA PHE A 249 -20.18 1.32 -22.91
C PHE A 249 -20.46 1.44 -21.40
N TYR A 250 -21.67 1.15 -20.94
CA TYR A 250 -22.01 1.19 -19.51
C TYR A 250 -21.40 0.03 -18.72
N VAL A 251 -21.38 -1.19 -19.28
CA VAL A 251 -20.71 -2.35 -18.67
C VAL A 251 -19.18 -2.13 -18.64
N HIS A 252 -18.60 -1.48 -19.64
CA HIS A 252 -17.17 -1.17 -19.70
C HIS A 252 -16.80 -0.01 -18.76
N ILE A 253 -17.65 1.01 -18.60
CA ILE A 253 -17.44 2.09 -17.61
C ILE A 253 -17.56 1.56 -16.17
N TRP A 254 -18.52 0.66 -15.89
CA TRP A 254 -18.73 0.10 -14.55
C TRP A 254 -17.80 -1.08 -14.19
N LEU A 255 -17.08 -1.67 -15.16
CA LEU A 255 -16.01 -2.65 -14.90
C LEU A 255 -14.60 -2.01 -14.91
N CYS A 256 -14.50 -0.67 -14.96
CA CYS A 256 -13.24 0.06 -15.10
C CYS A 256 -12.75 0.77 -13.83
N LEU A 257 -13.62 1.18 -12.91
CA LEU A 257 -13.19 2.01 -11.78
C LEU A 257 -12.45 1.18 -10.73
N GLU A 258 -12.97 0.01 -10.38
CA GLU A 258 -12.35 -0.96 -9.48
C GLU A 258 -11.00 -1.41 -10.01
N LYS A 259 -10.94 -1.67 -11.33
CA LYS A 259 -9.70 -2.04 -12.01
C LYS A 259 -8.66 -0.93 -11.99
N ARG A 260 -9.10 0.31 -12.19
CA ARG A 260 -8.24 1.49 -12.15
C ARG A 260 -7.72 1.71 -10.74
N VAL A 261 -8.57 1.59 -9.72
CA VAL A 261 -8.15 1.73 -8.33
C VAL A 261 -7.17 0.61 -7.95
N PHE A 262 -7.49 -0.66 -8.20
CA PHE A 262 -6.58 -1.76 -7.91
C PHE A 262 -5.21 -1.56 -8.59
N TYR A 263 -5.21 -1.18 -9.88
CA TYR A 263 -3.97 -0.84 -10.59
C TYR A 263 -3.18 0.27 -9.89
N LYS A 264 -3.84 1.36 -9.50
CA LYS A 264 -3.20 2.47 -8.79
C LYS A 264 -2.63 2.06 -7.43
N LEU A 265 -3.36 1.24 -6.67
CA LEU A 265 -2.89 0.72 -5.38
C LEU A 265 -1.63 -0.14 -5.56
N ILE A 266 -1.65 -1.12 -6.47
CA ILE A 266 -0.49 -1.98 -6.74
C ILE A 266 0.66 -1.16 -7.34
N SER A 267 0.37 -0.18 -8.21
CA SER A 267 1.37 0.71 -8.79
C SER A 267 2.02 1.62 -7.74
N GLY A 268 1.24 2.14 -6.80
CA GLY A 268 1.75 2.91 -5.66
C GLY A 268 2.64 2.06 -4.76
N LEU A 269 2.22 0.82 -4.47
CA LEU A 269 3.00 -0.12 -3.67
C LEU A 269 4.33 -0.49 -4.35
N HIS A 270 4.30 -0.83 -5.64
CA HIS A 270 5.50 -1.09 -6.42
C HIS A 270 6.42 0.14 -6.47
N SER A 271 5.85 1.35 -6.55
CA SER A 271 6.62 2.59 -6.51
C SER A 271 7.27 2.80 -5.14
N SER A 272 6.57 2.51 -4.04
CA SER A 272 7.11 2.57 -2.67
C SER A 272 8.33 1.66 -2.50
N ILE A 273 8.22 0.39 -2.92
CA ILE A 273 9.33 -0.58 -2.86
C ILE A 273 10.53 -0.08 -3.69
N ASN A 274 10.26 0.45 -4.89
CA ASN A 274 11.30 1.01 -5.76
C ASN A 274 11.96 2.26 -5.17
N ILE A 275 11.28 3.05 -4.33
CA ILE A 275 11.89 4.19 -3.64
C ILE A 275 12.78 3.71 -2.51
N HIS A 276 12.34 2.74 -1.70
CA HIS A 276 13.13 2.19 -0.59
C HIS A 276 14.45 1.59 -1.09
N LEU A 277 14.41 0.78 -2.16
CA LEU A 277 15.64 0.22 -2.72
C LEU A 277 16.57 1.31 -3.30
N CYS A 278 16.03 2.43 -3.79
CA CYS A 278 16.85 3.54 -4.27
C CYS A 278 17.46 4.32 -3.09
N ALA A 279 16.72 4.53 -2.01
CA ALA A 279 17.14 5.29 -0.84
C ALA A 279 18.15 4.51 0.02
N GLU A 280 17.96 3.20 0.15
CA GLU A 280 18.87 2.28 0.83
C GLU A 280 19.50 1.32 -0.18
N TYR A 281 20.32 1.87 -1.08
CA TYR A 281 21.05 1.11 -2.08
C TYR A 281 22.42 0.67 -1.53
N LEU A 282 22.91 -0.50 -1.95
CA LEU A 282 24.27 -0.96 -1.63
C LEU A 282 25.29 -0.23 -2.52
N LEU A 283 26.00 0.76 -1.96
CA LEU A 283 26.92 1.63 -2.70
C LEU A 283 28.31 1.02 -2.86
N ASP A 284 28.82 0.39 -1.81
CA ASP A 284 30.12 -0.29 -1.84
C ASP A 284 30.13 -1.51 -0.91
N GLU A 285 30.85 -2.55 -1.37
CA GLU A 285 31.04 -3.84 -0.71
C GLU A 285 32.52 -4.28 -0.71
N ARG A 286 33.45 -3.48 -1.26
CA ARG A 286 34.73 -4.05 -1.70
C ARG A 286 35.66 -4.48 -0.57
N TRP A 287 35.72 -3.82 0.60
CA TRP A 287 36.68 -4.16 1.67
C TRP A 287 36.27 -3.72 3.08
N GLY A 288 35.00 -3.94 3.49
CA GLY A 288 34.54 -3.54 4.83
C GLY A 288 33.07 -3.82 5.09
N LYS A 289 32.48 -3.14 6.10
CA LYS A 289 31.03 -3.15 6.30
C LYS A 289 30.34 -2.56 5.06
N PRO A 290 29.23 -3.15 4.59
CA PRO A 290 28.51 -2.65 3.44
C PRO A 290 28.04 -1.21 3.69
N THR A 291 28.29 -0.33 2.73
CA THR A 291 27.85 1.07 2.82
C THR A 291 26.51 1.22 2.10
N TRP A 292 25.49 1.60 2.85
CA TRP A 292 24.13 1.79 2.37
C TRP A 292 23.83 3.28 2.23
N GLY A 293 23.13 3.67 1.17
CA GLY A 293 22.72 5.07 0.99
C GLY A 293 21.99 5.34 -0.31
N PRO A 294 21.62 6.61 -0.54
CA PRO A 294 20.77 6.99 -1.66
C PRO A 294 21.52 6.89 -3.00
N ASN A 295 20.96 6.14 -3.94
CA ASN A 295 21.47 6.05 -5.32
C ASN A 295 20.60 6.88 -6.26
N VAL A 296 21.06 8.12 -6.51
CA VAL A 296 20.37 9.09 -7.36
C VAL A 296 20.23 8.60 -8.81
N HIS A 297 21.22 7.87 -9.33
CA HIS A 297 21.17 7.33 -10.69
C HIS A 297 20.09 6.25 -10.84
N GLU A 298 19.99 5.32 -9.88
CA GLU A 298 18.93 4.30 -9.87
C GLU A 298 17.54 4.94 -9.71
N PHE A 299 17.43 6.01 -8.90
CA PHE A 299 16.20 6.78 -8.76
C PHE A 299 15.78 7.44 -10.08
N ARG A 300 16.70 8.17 -10.75
CA ARG A 300 16.45 8.79 -12.06
C ARG A 300 16.02 7.75 -13.09
N ARG A 301 16.71 6.61 -13.18
CA ARG A 301 16.35 5.53 -14.12
C ARG A 301 14.92 5.01 -13.97
N ARG A 302 14.37 5.07 -12.76
CA ARG A 302 13.03 4.51 -12.46
C ARG A 302 11.92 5.55 -12.52
N PHE A 303 12.23 6.81 -12.24
CA PHE A 303 11.23 7.84 -12.00
C PHE A 303 11.43 9.13 -12.81
N ASP A 304 12.58 9.31 -13.46
CA ASP A 304 12.83 10.51 -14.25
C ASP A 304 11.93 10.57 -15.49
N SER A 305 11.29 11.71 -15.71
CA SER A 305 10.33 11.87 -16.81
C SER A 305 10.98 11.74 -18.18
N ALA A 306 12.24 12.17 -18.34
CA ALA A 306 12.97 12.05 -19.60
C ALA A 306 13.36 10.60 -19.89
N GLU A 307 13.80 9.85 -18.87
CA GLU A 307 14.20 8.45 -19.02
C GLU A 307 12.99 7.51 -19.20
N THR A 308 11.86 7.82 -18.57
CA THR A 308 10.69 6.93 -18.49
C THR A 308 9.53 7.31 -19.42
N LYS A 309 9.67 8.38 -20.22
CA LYS A 309 8.58 8.93 -21.05
C LYS A 309 7.33 9.24 -20.22
N GLU A 310 7.51 10.01 -19.14
CA GLU A 310 6.48 10.43 -18.15
C GLU A 310 5.88 9.33 -17.26
N GLU A 311 6.19 8.05 -17.48
CA GLU A 311 5.66 6.95 -16.66
C GLU A 311 6.12 7.03 -15.19
N GLY A 312 7.34 7.53 -14.95
CA GLY A 312 7.86 7.77 -13.60
C GLY A 312 6.98 8.71 -12.78
N THR A 313 6.58 9.83 -13.37
CA THR A 313 5.67 10.81 -12.75
C THR A 313 4.31 10.20 -12.45
N ARG A 314 3.75 9.38 -13.36
CA ARG A 314 2.48 8.67 -13.16
C ARG A 314 2.54 7.68 -11.99
N ARG A 315 3.63 6.92 -11.90
CA ARG A 315 3.90 5.99 -10.79
C ARG A 315 3.99 6.71 -9.45
N LEU A 316 4.66 7.87 -9.42
CA LEU A 316 4.74 8.69 -8.20
C LEU A 316 3.37 9.26 -7.80
N LYS A 317 2.53 9.69 -8.75
CA LYS A 317 1.13 10.04 -8.45
C LYS A 317 0.35 8.86 -7.84
N ASN A 318 0.59 7.63 -8.31
CA ASN A 318 -0.03 6.43 -7.74
C ASN A 318 0.46 6.11 -6.32
N LEU A 319 1.71 6.45 -5.97
CA LEU A 319 2.20 6.38 -4.58
C LEU A 319 1.40 7.30 -3.66
N TYR A 320 1.23 8.58 -4.04
CA TYR A 320 0.42 9.53 -3.26
C TYR A 320 -1.04 9.09 -3.16
N PHE A 321 -1.60 8.53 -4.24
CA PHE A 321 -2.94 7.94 -4.21
C PHE A 321 -3.04 6.82 -3.18
N LEU A 322 -2.11 5.87 -3.17
CA LEU A 322 -2.07 4.79 -2.18
C LEU A 322 -1.92 5.34 -0.74
N TYR A 323 -1.03 6.31 -0.54
CA TYR A 323 -0.86 6.97 0.76
C TYR A 323 -2.17 7.58 1.28
N LEU A 324 -2.93 8.28 0.42
CA LEU A 324 -4.21 8.89 0.81
C LEU A 324 -5.27 7.84 1.14
N ILE A 325 -5.26 6.68 0.47
CA ILE A 325 -6.18 5.57 0.75
C ILE A 325 -5.90 4.99 2.14
N GLU A 326 -4.64 4.71 2.48
CA GLU A 326 -4.29 4.20 3.80
C GLU A 326 -4.46 5.26 4.90
N LEU A 327 -4.10 6.53 4.63
CA LEU A 327 -4.36 7.65 5.53
C LEU A 327 -5.86 7.76 5.84
N ARG A 328 -6.72 7.58 4.83
CA ARG A 328 -8.17 7.60 5.01
C ARG A 328 -8.62 6.41 5.87
N ALA A 329 -8.11 5.21 5.63
CA ALA A 329 -8.40 4.05 6.47
C ALA A 329 -8.03 4.31 7.95
N LEU A 330 -6.85 4.88 8.21
CA LEU A 330 -6.41 5.27 9.56
C LEU A 330 -7.38 6.26 10.22
N SER A 331 -7.81 7.29 9.49
CA SER A 331 -8.79 8.25 10.03
C SER A 331 -10.14 7.61 10.38
N LYS A 332 -10.57 6.58 9.63
CA LYS A 332 -11.84 5.87 9.82
C LYS A 332 -11.81 4.86 10.94
N VAL A 333 -10.69 4.17 11.13
CA VAL A 333 -10.54 3.15 12.18
C VAL A 333 -10.29 3.77 13.55
N ALA A 334 -10.00 5.05 13.64
CA ALA A 334 -9.69 5.69 14.93
C ALA A 334 -10.72 5.44 16.07
N PRO A 335 -12.06 5.47 15.85
CA PRO A 335 -13.03 5.11 16.89
C PRO A 335 -12.87 3.68 17.42
N TYR A 336 -12.33 2.76 16.63
CA TYR A 336 -12.04 1.39 17.07
C TYR A 336 -10.98 1.40 18.18
N PHE A 337 -9.89 2.14 18.00
CA PHE A 337 -8.75 2.21 18.93
C PHE A 337 -9.00 3.12 20.14
N GLU A 338 -9.94 4.06 20.06
CA GLU A 338 -10.37 4.91 21.18
C GLU A 338 -11.05 4.10 22.29
N ARG A 339 -11.59 2.91 21.98
CA ARG A 339 -12.26 2.07 22.96
C ARG A 339 -11.29 1.56 24.03
N ALA A 340 -11.73 1.58 25.29
CA ALA A 340 -10.89 1.26 26.44
C ALA A 340 -10.34 -0.18 26.40
N PHE A 341 -11.15 -1.14 25.95
CA PHE A 341 -10.80 -2.56 25.93
C PHE A 341 -9.81 -2.96 24.81
N ILE A 342 -9.62 -2.12 23.80
CA ILE A 342 -8.58 -2.37 22.79
C ILE A 342 -7.24 -2.00 23.40
N ASN A 343 -6.49 -3.01 23.83
CA ASN A 343 -5.14 -2.84 24.37
C ASN A 343 -4.10 -3.24 23.30
N LEU A 344 -2.90 -2.65 23.40
CA LEU A 344 -1.76 -3.03 22.58
C LEU A 344 -0.84 -3.90 23.42
N TYR A 345 -1.36 -5.04 23.89
CA TYR A 345 -0.73 -5.84 24.93
C TYR A 345 0.63 -6.39 24.50
N THR A 346 1.67 -6.11 25.29
CA THR A 346 3.02 -6.69 25.12
C THR A 346 3.55 -7.38 26.38
N GLY A 347 2.77 -7.40 27.47
CA GLY A 347 3.21 -7.84 28.80
C GLY A 347 3.80 -6.71 29.65
N ASN A 348 4.06 -5.53 29.08
CA ASN A 348 4.49 -4.32 29.78
C ASN A 348 3.41 -3.23 29.73
N SER A 349 2.58 -3.16 30.77
CA SER A 349 1.42 -2.25 30.82
C SER A 349 1.76 -0.77 30.68
N GLN A 350 2.94 -0.33 31.15
CA GLN A 350 3.38 1.05 31.01
C GLN A 350 3.72 1.37 29.54
N GLU A 351 4.43 0.47 28.87
CA GLU A 351 4.77 0.62 27.45
C GLU A 351 3.54 0.49 26.55
N ASP A 352 2.63 -0.40 26.87
CA ASP A 352 1.37 -0.59 26.14
C ASP A 352 0.52 0.68 26.17
N SER A 353 0.43 1.34 27.33
CA SER A 353 -0.30 2.61 27.48
C SER A 353 0.34 3.73 26.66
N VAL A 354 1.66 3.87 26.73
CA VAL A 354 2.39 4.89 25.95
C VAL A 354 2.27 4.63 24.45
N THR A 355 2.32 3.36 24.03
CA THR A 355 2.17 2.96 22.63
C THR A 355 0.76 3.25 22.13
N LYS A 356 -0.27 2.99 22.96
CA LYS A 356 -1.67 3.32 22.64
C LYS A 356 -1.88 4.84 22.52
N GLU A 357 -1.30 5.64 23.41
CA GLU A 357 -1.38 7.10 23.34
C GLU A 357 -0.73 7.64 22.06
N LEU A 358 0.45 7.14 21.70
CA LEU A 358 1.12 7.52 20.45
C LEU A 358 0.30 7.13 19.20
N LEU A 359 -0.31 5.95 19.20
CA LEU A 359 -1.22 5.53 18.13
C LEU A 359 -2.42 6.48 18.02
N LEU A 360 -3.06 6.83 19.13
CA LEU A 360 -4.19 7.75 19.15
C LEU A 360 -3.80 9.16 18.69
N GLN A 361 -2.59 9.63 19.03
CA GLN A 361 -2.05 10.89 18.53
C GLN A 361 -1.94 10.89 16.99
N ILE A 362 -1.37 9.83 16.41
CA ILE A 362 -1.26 9.67 14.95
C ILE A 362 -2.66 9.68 14.33
N LEU A 363 -3.59 8.89 14.87
CA LEU A 363 -4.96 8.80 14.38
C LEU A 363 -5.68 10.16 14.42
N ASN A 364 -5.48 10.96 15.47
CA ASN A 364 -6.02 12.31 15.56
C ASN A 364 -5.44 13.26 14.52
N GLU A 365 -4.13 13.22 14.26
CA GLU A 365 -3.54 13.99 13.15
C GLU A 365 -4.10 13.54 11.80
N THR A 366 -4.33 12.24 11.59
CA THR A 366 -4.97 11.77 10.35
C THR A 366 -6.41 12.27 10.22
N LYS A 367 -7.20 12.34 11.30
CA LYS A 367 -8.56 12.91 11.27
C LYS A 367 -8.57 14.41 10.97
N ALA A 368 -7.54 15.13 11.43
CA ALA A 368 -7.42 16.56 11.25
C ALA A 368 -7.02 16.95 9.82
N PHE A 369 -6.52 16.01 9.02
CA PHE A 369 -6.11 16.28 7.65
C PHE A 369 -7.32 16.53 6.74
N PRO A 370 -7.46 17.72 6.12
CA PRO A 370 -8.71 18.11 5.46
C PRO A 370 -8.96 17.45 4.10
N MET A 371 -7.92 16.89 3.48
CA MET A 371 -7.96 16.42 2.10
C MET A 371 -8.01 14.89 2.04
N HIS A 372 -9.17 14.33 2.34
CA HIS A 372 -9.38 12.90 2.25
C HIS A 372 -9.84 12.47 0.86
N PHE A 373 -9.52 11.22 0.50
CA PHE A 373 -10.08 10.56 -0.68
C PHE A 373 -11.61 10.52 -0.60
N ASP A 374 -12.30 10.96 -1.66
CA ASP A 374 -13.76 10.90 -1.76
C ASP A 374 -14.22 9.47 -2.10
N GLU A 375 -14.62 8.77 -1.06
CA GLU A 375 -15.12 7.40 -1.08
C GLU A 375 -16.34 7.21 -1.96
N SER A 376 -17.16 8.25 -2.15
CA SER A 376 -18.36 8.14 -2.97
C SER A 376 -18.03 7.82 -4.42
N SER A 377 -16.87 8.26 -4.92
CA SER A 377 -16.39 7.91 -6.26
C SER A 377 -16.01 6.43 -6.43
N MET A 378 -15.57 5.77 -5.35
CA MET A 378 -15.10 4.37 -5.36
C MET A 378 -16.17 3.38 -4.85
N PHE A 379 -17.08 3.85 -4.01
CA PHE A 379 -18.02 3.03 -3.25
C PHE A 379 -19.48 3.52 -3.36
N ALA A 380 -19.81 4.34 -4.37
CA ALA A 380 -21.19 4.83 -4.67
C ALA A 380 -22.23 3.73 -4.93
N GLY A 381 -21.84 2.47 -4.99
CA GLY A 381 -22.74 1.35 -5.28
C GLY A 381 -23.83 1.15 -4.21
N HIS A 382 -24.97 0.59 -4.63
CA HIS A 382 -26.00 0.11 -3.71
C HIS A 382 -25.40 -0.88 -2.69
N LYS A 383 -26.02 -1.06 -1.51
CA LYS A 383 -25.51 -1.91 -0.39
C LYS A 383 -24.99 -3.30 -0.83
N MET A 384 -25.55 -3.89 -1.89
CA MET A 384 -25.14 -5.19 -2.43
C MET A 384 -23.89 -5.13 -3.30
N GLU A 385 -23.69 -4.06 -4.06
CA GLU A 385 -22.52 -3.85 -4.92
C GLU A 385 -21.27 -3.60 -4.07
N ALA A 386 -21.38 -2.74 -3.05
CA ALA A 386 -20.28 -2.50 -2.11
C ALA A 386 -19.86 -3.77 -1.35
N LYS A 387 -20.82 -4.62 -0.95
CA LYS A 387 -20.53 -5.93 -0.33
C LYS A 387 -19.81 -6.88 -1.28
N ARG A 388 -20.25 -6.93 -2.54
CA ARG A 388 -19.60 -7.76 -3.57
C ARG A 388 -18.19 -7.27 -3.85
N LEU A 389 -18.00 -5.96 -3.96
CA LEU A 389 -16.69 -5.35 -4.19
C LEU A 389 -15.72 -5.62 -3.04
N LYS A 390 -16.18 -5.50 -1.78
CA LYS A 390 -15.43 -5.90 -0.59
C LYS A 390 -14.91 -7.34 -0.71
N GLU A 391 -15.77 -8.26 -1.11
CA GLU A 391 -15.42 -9.67 -1.26
C GLU A 391 -14.47 -9.94 -2.43
N GLU A 392 -14.64 -9.25 -3.56
CA GLU A 392 -13.74 -9.34 -4.71
C GLU A 392 -12.33 -8.83 -4.35
N PHE A 393 -12.21 -7.67 -3.70
CA PHE A 393 -10.92 -7.20 -3.18
C PHE A 393 -10.30 -8.18 -2.18
N ARG A 394 -11.08 -8.69 -1.22
CA ARG A 394 -10.60 -9.68 -0.24
C ARG A 394 -10.01 -10.91 -0.94
N LEU A 395 -10.66 -11.40 -2.00
CA LEU A 395 -10.18 -12.54 -2.77
C LEU A 395 -8.89 -12.21 -3.54
N HIS A 396 -8.81 -11.04 -4.19
CA HIS A 396 -7.60 -10.61 -4.90
C HIS A 396 -6.41 -10.49 -3.96
N PHE A 397 -6.58 -9.89 -2.77
CA PHE A 397 -5.50 -9.80 -1.79
C PHE A 397 -5.12 -11.16 -1.20
N LYS A 398 -6.07 -12.09 -1.04
CA LYS A 398 -5.76 -13.48 -0.70
C LYS A 398 -4.91 -14.14 -1.79
N ASN A 399 -5.22 -13.93 -3.07
CA ASN A 399 -4.41 -14.46 -4.17
C ASN A 399 -3.03 -13.81 -4.22
N ILE A 400 -2.93 -12.49 -4.04
CA ILE A 400 -1.65 -11.78 -3.96
C ILE A 400 -0.79 -12.35 -2.83
N SER A 401 -1.35 -12.63 -1.65
CA SER A 401 -0.61 -13.25 -0.55
C SER A 401 -0.03 -14.62 -0.93
N ARG A 402 -0.75 -15.41 -1.73
CA ARG A 402 -0.24 -16.68 -2.30
C ARG A 402 0.80 -16.47 -3.40
N ILE A 403 0.73 -15.37 -4.16
CA ILE A 403 1.77 -15.00 -5.14
C ILE A 403 3.04 -14.55 -4.40
N MET A 404 2.92 -13.89 -3.25
CA MET A 404 4.07 -13.57 -2.41
C MET A 404 4.80 -14.83 -1.94
N ASP A 405 4.13 -15.99 -1.90
CA ASP A 405 4.80 -17.26 -1.62
C ASP A 405 5.79 -17.72 -2.70
N CYS A 406 5.77 -17.06 -3.85
CA CYS A 406 6.64 -17.32 -4.99
C CYS A 406 7.79 -16.32 -5.13
N VAL A 407 7.98 -15.44 -4.14
CA VAL A 407 9.08 -14.48 -4.12
C VAL A 407 10.32 -15.14 -3.54
N GLY A 408 11.35 -15.31 -4.38
CA GLY A 408 12.60 -15.99 -3.98
C GLY A 408 13.51 -15.18 -3.05
N CYS A 409 13.24 -13.89 -2.86
CA CYS A 409 13.97 -13.03 -1.91
C CYS A 409 13.24 -12.99 -0.57
N SER A 410 13.86 -13.48 0.51
CA SER A 410 13.20 -13.61 1.82
C SER A 410 12.75 -12.27 2.40
N LYS A 411 13.59 -11.23 2.38
CA LYS A 411 13.19 -9.89 2.84
C LYS A 411 12.09 -9.28 1.96
N CYS A 412 12.17 -9.47 0.65
CA CYS A 412 11.14 -8.99 -0.28
C CYS A 412 9.80 -9.69 -0.04
N ARG A 413 9.84 -10.98 0.30
CA ARG A 413 8.66 -11.78 0.67
C ARG A 413 8.05 -11.33 2.00
N LEU A 414 8.88 -11.07 3.00
CA LEU A 414 8.48 -10.50 4.29
C LEU A 414 7.72 -9.18 4.10
N TRP A 415 8.36 -8.19 3.46
CA TRP A 415 7.75 -6.88 3.24
C TRP A 415 6.57 -6.94 2.27
N GLY A 416 6.64 -7.79 1.24
CA GLY A 416 5.54 -8.03 0.31
C GLY A 416 4.29 -8.57 1.01
N LYS A 417 4.43 -9.58 1.88
CA LYS A 417 3.31 -10.09 2.70
C LYS A 417 2.77 -9.01 3.66
N LEU A 418 3.65 -8.32 4.37
CA LEU A 418 3.28 -7.27 5.33
C LEU A 418 2.52 -6.12 4.64
N GLN A 419 3.06 -5.55 3.57
CA GLN A 419 2.46 -4.40 2.89
C GLN A 419 1.15 -4.78 2.19
N THR A 420 1.05 -5.98 1.61
CA THR A 420 -0.20 -6.43 0.98
C THR A 420 -1.29 -6.78 2.00
N GLN A 421 -0.91 -7.34 3.15
CA GLN A 421 -1.85 -7.50 4.27
C GLN A 421 -2.32 -6.14 4.79
N GLY A 422 -1.40 -5.19 5.04
CA GLY A 422 -1.75 -3.86 5.52
C GLY A 422 -2.69 -3.11 4.57
N LEU A 423 -2.42 -3.17 3.26
CA LEU A 423 -3.29 -2.61 2.23
C LEU A 423 -4.66 -3.32 2.20
N GLY A 424 -4.69 -4.65 2.31
CA GLY A 424 -5.93 -5.41 2.43
C GLY A 424 -6.76 -5.00 3.65
N THR A 425 -6.12 -4.83 4.81
CA THR A 425 -6.74 -4.34 6.04
C THR A 425 -7.25 -2.90 5.88
N ALA A 426 -6.49 -2.02 5.23
CA ALA A 426 -6.92 -0.66 4.95
C ALA A 426 -8.20 -0.62 4.10
N LEU A 427 -8.26 -1.42 3.03
CA LEU A 427 -9.47 -1.55 2.22
C LEU A 427 -10.63 -2.14 3.02
N MET A 428 -10.37 -3.17 3.84
CA MET A 428 -11.38 -3.77 4.72
C MET A 428 -12.00 -2.73 5.67
N ILE A 429 -11.17 -1.86 6.26
CA ILE A 429 -11.62 -0.73 7.10
C ILE A 429 -12.53 0.20 6.31
N LEU A 430 -12.10 0.62 5.10
CA LEU A 430 -12.89 1.53 4.25
C LEU A 430 -14.25 0.93 3.88
N PHE A 431 -14.32 -0.37 3.61
CA PHE A 431 -15.59 -1.06 3.34
C PHE A 431 -16.47 -1.25 4.59
N SER A 432 -15.91 -1.09 5.79
CA SER A 432 -16.59 -1.36 7.06
C SER A 432 -16.97 -0.09 7.82
N GLU A 433 -16.96 1.09 7.17
CA GLU A 433 -17.26 2.37 7.82
C GLU A 433 -18.58 2.37 8.62
N LYS A 434 -19.65 1.79 8.07
CA LYS A 434 -20.94 1.71 8.76
C LYS A 434 -20.91 0.80 9.97
N GLU A 435 -20.10 -0.25 9.93
CA GLU A 435 -19.92 -1.17 11.05
C GLU A 435 -19.07 -0.50 12.14
N ILE A 436 -18.02 0.24 11.76
CA ILE A 436 -17.13 0.97 12.66
C ILE A 436 -17.86 2.11 13.39
N LYS A 437 -18.70 2.90 12.69
CA LYS A 437 -19.49 3.99 13.30
C LYS A 437 -20.54 3.50 14.30
N ASN A 438 -21.01 2.27 14.14
CA ASN A 438 -22.04 1.68 15.00
C ASN A 438 -21.45 0.70 16.03
N LEU A 439 -20.14 0.78 16.29
CA LEU A 439 -19.49 -0.09 17.27
C LEU A 439 -20.03 0.19 18.68
N PRO A 440 -20.41 -0.85 19.44
CA PRO A 440 -20.80 -0.67 20.83
C PRO A 440 -19.58 -0.20 21.64
N GLU A 441 -19.79 0.83 22.47
CA GLU A 441 -18.75 1.39 23.33
C GLU A 441 -18.26 0.39 24.41
N ASN A 442 -19.17 -0.47 24.89
CA ASN A 442 -18.97 -1.30 26.09
C ASN A 442 -19.10 -2.82 25.85
N SER A 443 -19.11 -3.29 24.60
CA SER A 443 -19.24 -4.73 24.32
C SER A 443 -18.22 -5.22 23.29
N PRO A 444 -17.50 -6.33 23.56
CA PRO A 444 -16.57 -6.92 22.61
C PRO A 444 -17.24 -7.61 21.41
N SER A 445 -18.57 -7.81 21.38
CA SER A 445 -19.17 -8.71 20.37
C SER A 445 -20.42 -8.19 19.65
N LYS A 446 -20.21 -7.72 18.41
CA LYS A 446 -20.81 -8.17 17.12
C LYS A 446 -20.60 -7.06 16.08
N GLY A 447 -19.61 -7.21 15.20
CA GLY A 447 -19.36 -6.25 14.12
C GLY A 447 -17.96 -6.38 13.52
N PHE A 448 -17.09 -5.43 13.85
CA PHE A 448 -15.76 -5.24 13.25
C PHE A 448 -14.64 -5.43 14.28
N GLN A 449 -13.66 -6.27 13.97
CA GLN A 449 -12.48 -6.55 14.78
C GLN A 449 -11.24 -6.68 13.90
N LEU A 450 -10.09 -6.28 14.44
CA LEU A 450 -8.79 -6.42 13.82
C LEU A 450 -7.92 -7.35 14.66
N THR A 451 -7.19 -8.26 14.01
CA THR A 451 -6.18 -9.09 14.70
C THR A 451 -4.91 -8.28 14.97
N ARG A 452 -4.05 -8.78 15.87
CA ARG A 452 -2.72 -8.18 16.09
C ARG A 452 -1.95 -8.05 14.79
N GLN A 453 -1.94 -9.10 13.96
CA GLN A 453 -1.19 -9.09 12.71
C GLN A 453 -1.74 -8.05 11.73
N GLU A 454 -3.06 -7.88 11.64
CA GLU A 454 -3.68 -6.84 10.82
C GLU A 454 -3.32 -5.43 11.30
N ILE A 455 -3.32 -5.19 12.63
CA ILE A 455 -2.92 -3.91 13.21
C ILE A 455 -1.44 -3.62 12.90
N VAL A 456 -0.56 -4.59 13.13
CA VAL A 456 0.88 -4.47 12.85
C VAL A 456 1.11 -4.20 11.36
N ALA A 457 0.46 -4.97 10.48
CA ALA A 457 0.60 -4.83 9.04
C ALA A 457 0.10 -3.46 8.54
N LEU A 458 -1.06 -3.00 9.02
CA LEU A 458 -1.65 -1.72 8.64
C LEU A 458 -0.71 -0.54 8.96
N LEU A 459 -0.20 -0.46 10.19
CA LEU A 459 0.64 0.66 10.61
C LEU A 459 2.05 0.60 10.00
N ASN A 460 2.62 -0.60 9.84
CA ASN A 460 3.91 -0.74 9.18
C ASN A 460 3.83 -0.46 7.66
N ALA A 461 2.76 -0.90 6.98
CA ALA A 461 2.53 -0.59 5.57
C ALA A 461 2.43 0.92 5.35
N PHE A 462 1.62 1.61 6.16
CA PHE A 462 1.52 3.07 6.12
C PHE A 462 2.85 3.75 6.46
N GLY A 463 3.60 3.21 7.42
CA GLY A 463 4.95 3.67 7.76
C GLY A 463 5.93 3.59 6.58
N ARG A 464 5.84 2.54 5.74
CA ARG A 464 6.63 2.46 4.50
C ARG A 464 6.21 3.55 3.52
N LEU A 465 4.92 3.77 3.29
CA LEU A 465 4.46 4.86 2.40
C LEU A 465 4.90 6.24 2.90
N SER A 466 4.80 6.49 4.21
CA SER A 466 5.28 7.71 4.86
C SER A 466 6.79 7.90 4.65
N THR A 467 7.57 6.82 4.75
CA THR A 467 9.01 6.81 4.47
C THR A 467 9.29 7.11 3.00
N SER A 468 8.57 6.49 2.06
CA SER A 468 8.72 6.77 0.63
C SER A 468 8.50 8.24 0.30
N ILE A 469 7.46 8.88 0.86
CA ILE A 469 7.22 10.33 0.66
C ILE A 469 8.36 11.18 1.25
N LYS A 470 8.88 10.80 2.43
CA LYS A 470 10.04 11.46 3.02
C LYS A 470 11.28 11.33 2.14
N GLU A 471 11.53 10.15 1.58
CA GLU A 471 12.66 9.91 0.68
C GLU A 471 12.52 10.66 -0.65
N LEU A 472 11.31 10.87 -1.16
CA LEU A 472 11.10 11.75 -2.32
C LEU A 472 11.59 13.17 -2.04
N HIS A 473 11.37 13.69 -0.83
CA HIS A 473 11.91 15.00 -0.44
C HIS A 473 13.45 14.98 -0.36
N ASN A 474 14.05 13.89 0.14
CA ASN A 474 15.50 13.74 0.19
C ASN A 474 16.10 13.70 -1.23
N PHE A 475 15.53 12.91 -2.14
CA PHE A 475 15.94 12.86 -3.54
C PHE A 475 15.75 14.21 -4.24
N ARG A 476 14.67 14.95 -3.98
CA ARG A 476 14.50 16.33 -4.50
C ARG A 476 15.64 17.24 -4.09
N THR A 477 16.14 17.10 -2.87
CA THR A 477 17.25 17.91 -2.35
C THR A 477 18.57 17.50 -3.02
N LEU A 478 18.87 16.19 -3.04
CA LEU A 478 20.07 15.65 -3.70
C LEU A 478 20.15 16.00 -5.20
N LEU A 479 19.01 16.04 -5.88
CA LEU A 479 18.92 16.40 -7.29
C LEU A 479 19.12 17.90 -7.56
N LYS A 480 18.85 18.76 -6.58
CA LYS A 480 19.13 20.20 -6.65
C LYS A 480 20.61 20.48 -6.39
N ASP A 481 21.21 19.77 -5.43
CA ASP A 481 22.61 19.94 -5.03
C ASP A 481 23.61 19.42 -6.09
N GLN A 482 23.15 18.61 -7.04
CA GLN A 482 23.96 18.11 -8.18
C GLN A 482 23.94 19.04 -9.40
N ARG A 483 23.20 20.16 -9.34
CA ARG A 483 23.25 21.25 -10.33
C ARG A 483 24.21 22.31 -9.86
#